data_AF-A0AAW2Z5H2-F1
#
_entry.id   AF-A0AAW2Z5H2-F1
#
_cell.length_a   1.000
_cell.length_b   1.000
_cell.length_c   1.000
_cell.angle_alpha   90.00
_cell.angle_beta   90.00
_cell.angle_gamma   90.00
#
_symmetry.space_group_name_H-M   'P 1'
#
loop_
_entity.id
_entity.type
_entity.pdbx_description
1 polymer ?
#
loop_
_entity_poly.entity_id
_entity_poly.type
_entity_poly.pdbx_seq_one_letter_code
_entity_poly.pdbx_strand_id
1 'polypeptide(L)'
;METSPILSTKDFNTNTSIQDVPQSLFDYIEQEEDKQISEKFNAGFLYDSFHNKQNKDKMISNVICYVLGILAIVVVAIVASFSVVLSTRNARLLAEEGNCESTCRVQIVESIPDGLLELRPGTNYTYNSWMDIINGAKSSLKLAHFYSNLVNDAVPEAAGYQGNDVHNALISAKRDRNIDIEIVMNTPTKQFPDLDTVKLLNDKIAKVYWLDWAKAFKSGIIHTKLMIADDDAFYLGSANMDWTSLSQVKELGIHVTNCKCLTKDVTKVYETYRYVARDLQSDMNGFSGFPQSLFSSFKDTNRLKINDGSAFFSSSPRIMAPGRNDDLEALLHVLSNSTSQINVSVMDYLPLLKYGDKKQILERD
;
A
#
# COMPACT_ATOMS: atom_id res chain seq x y z
N MET A 1 -12.16 83.54 -62.15
CA MET A 1 -12.57 82.41 -61.29
C MET A 1 -13.99 82.69 -60.86
N GLU A 2 -14.97 82.25 -61.66
CA GLU A 2 -15.55 80.89 -61.73
C GLU A 2 -16.78 80.79 -60.81
N THR A 3 -17.95 80.55 -61.42
CA THR A 3 -18.93 79.49 -61.05
C THR A 3 -20.21 79.57 -61.93
N SER A 4 -20.58 78.39 -62.47
CA SER A 4 -21.92 77.84 -62.88
C SER A 4 -22.75 78.55 -63.98
N PRO A 5 -23.52 77.82 -64.87
CA PRO A 5 -24.83 77.20 -64.50
C PRO A 5 -25.46 76.04 -65.36
N ILE A 6 -26.49 75.36 -64.78
CA ILE A 6 -27.87 74.96 -65.23
C ILE A 6 -28.18 73.92 -66.39
N LEU A 7 -29.25 73.11 -66.14
CA LEU A 7 -29.91 72.01 -66.89
C LEU A 7 -30.71 72.37 -68.19
N SER A 8 -31.00 71.35 -69.05
CA SER A 8 -32.25 71.20 -69.84
C SER A 8 -32.49 69.80 -70.44
N THR A 9 -33.77 69.42 -70.60
CA THR A 9 -34.41 68.19 -71.14
C THR A 9 -34.71 68.20 -72.66
N LYS A 10 -35.02 67.02 -73.27
CA LYS A 10 -35.92 66.69 -74.43
C LYS A 10 -35.58 65.27 -74.95
N ASP A 11 -36.36 64.43 -75.65
CA ASP A 11 -37.75 64.26 -76.12
C ASP A 11 -37.78 62.81 -76.69
N PHE A 12 -38.94 62.11 -76.76
CA PHE A 12 -39.48 61.44 -77.98
C PHE A 12 -40.67 60.51 -77.67
N ASN A 13 -41.59 60.50 -78.63
CA ASN A 13 -42.98 60.05 -78.60
C ASN A 13 -43.20 58.99 -79.71
N THR A 14 -44.19 58.10 -79.60
CA THR A 14 -45.29 57.84 -80.58
C THR A 14 -45.92 56.43 -80.52
N ASN A 15 -47.25 56.44 -80.75
CA ASN A 15 -48.27 55.37 -80.75
C ASN A 15 -48.17 54.28 -81.83
N THR A 16 -48.77 53.11 -81.57
CA THR A 16 -49.50 52.28 -82.57
C THR A 16 -50.57 51.36 -81.93
N SER A 17 -51.66 51.14 -82.67
CA SER A 17 -52.92 50.47 -82.26
C SER A 17 -52.89 48.94 -82.30
N ILE A 18 -53.78 48.31 -81.51
CA ILE A 18 -53.95 46.86 -81.35
C ILE A 18 -55.10 46.36 -82.24
N GLN A 19 -54.79 45.41 -83.13
CA GLN A 19 -55.76 44.41 -83.61
C GLN A 19 -55.03 43.05 -83.75
N ASP A 20 -55.72 42.01 -83.28
CA ASP A 20 -55.50 40.57 -83.49
C ASP A 20 -54.36 39.87 -82.73
N VAL A 21 -54.70 39.23 -81.59
CA VAL A 21 -53.84 38.21 -80.93
C VAL A 21 -54.54 36.84 -80.99
N PRO A 22 -53.89 35.76 -81.47
CA PRO A 22 -54.49 34.43 -81.62
C PRO A 22 -54.53 33.62 -80.31
N GLN A 23 -55.49 32.69 -80.22
CA GLN A 23 -55.75 31.78 -79.08
C GLN A 23 -54.52 30.99 -78.59
N SER A 24 -53.47 30.81 -79.40
CA SER A 24 -52.23 30.10 -79.02
C SER A 24 -51.35 30.83 -78.01
N LEU A 25 -51.60 32.12 -77.75
CA LEU A 25 -50.86 32.90 -76.74
C LEU A 25 -51.39 32.65 -75.32
N PHE A 26 -52.68 32.28 -75.17
CA PHE A 26 -53.27 31.99 -73.85
C PHE A 26 -52.75 30.67 -73.27
N ASP A 27 -52.60 29.62 -74.08
CA ASP A 27 -52.08 28.32 -73.63
C ASP A 27 -50.59 28.39 -73.21
N TYR A 28 -49.82 29.34 -73.76
CA TYR A 28 -48.42 29.57 -73.39
C TYR A 28 -48.30 30.35 -72.07
N ILE A 29 -49.22 31.28 -71.81
CA ILE A 29 -49.23 32.10 -70.58
C ILE A 29 -49.69 31.26 -69.37
N GLU A 30 -50.68 30.38 -69.52
CA GLU A 30 -51.08 29.46 -68.44
C GLU A 30 -49.96 28.46 -68.07
N GLN A 31 -49.21 27.94 -69.04
CA GLN A 31 -48.09 27.03 -68.76
C GLN A 31 -46.89 27.72 -68.09
N GLU A 32 -46.59 28.99 -68.42
CA GLU A 32 -45.53 29.73 -67.72
C GLU A 32 -45.92 30.11 -66.30
N GLU A 33 -47.18 30.51 -66.04
CA GLU A 33 -47.65 30.83 -64.69
C GLU A 33 -47.63 29.59 -63.78
N ASP A 34 -48.11 28.44 -64.24
CA ASP A 34 -48.07 27.19 -63.46
C ASP A 34 -46.65 26.71 -63.17
N LYS A 35 -45.74 26.88 -64.13
CA LYS A 35 -44.32 26.52 -63.95
C LYS A 35 -43.62 27.46 -62.97
N GLN A 36 -43.92 28.76 -63.02
CA GLN A 36 -43.34 29.75 -62.12
C GLN A 36 -43.91 29.64 -60.69
N ILE A 37 -45.19 29.24 -60.56
CA ILE A 37 -45.81 28.92 -59.27
C ILE A 37 -45.20 27.64 -58.68
N SER A 38 -45.02 26.59 -59.47
CA SER A 38 -44.40 25.32 -59.05
C SER A 38 -42.92 25.50 -58.62
N GLU A 39 -42.14 26.30 -59.35
CA GLU A 39 -40.74 26.59 -58.98
C GLU A 39 -40.64 27.44 -57.71
N LYS A 40 -41.51 28.44 -57.52
CA LYS A 40 -41.56 29.23 -56.27
C LYS A 40 -42.01 28.38 -55.08
N PHE A 41 -42.95 27.47 -55.27
CA PHE A 41 -43.44 26.57 -54.21
C PHE A 41 -42.36 25.56 -53.79
N ASN A 42 -41.64 24.97 -54.75
CA ASN A 42 -40.51 24.07 -54.47
C ASN A 42 -39.31 24.78 -53.83
N ALA A 43 -39.00 26.02 -54.24
CA ALA A 43 -37.95 26.82 -53.62
C ALA A 43 -38.29 27.19 -52.16
N GLY A 44 -39.55 27.55 -51.86
CA GLY A 44 -40.04 27.80 -50.51
C GLY A 44 -39.97 26.56 -49.61
N PHE A 45 -40.41 25.40 -50.11
CA PHE A 45 -40.34 24.13 -49.37
C PHE A 45 -38.90 23.68 -49.10
N LEU A 46 -37.99 23.86 -50.06
CA LEU A 46 -36.56 23.60 -49.86
C LEU A 46 -35.96 24.58 -48.87
N TYR A 47 -36.26 25.88 -48.95
CA TYR A 47 -35.77 26.88 -47.99
C TYR A 47 -36.23 26.56 -46.56
N ASP A 48 -37.52 26.28 -46.37
CA ASP A 48 -38.07 25.91 -45.06
C ASP A 48 -37.49 24.58 -44.54
N SER A 49 -37.31 23.58 -45.42
CA SER A 49 -36.68 22.30 -45.06
C SER A 49 -35.21 22.47 -44.66
N PHE A 50 -34.44 23.27 -45.40
CA PHE A 50 -33.05 23.59 -45.07
C PHE A 50 -32.94 24.40 -43.78
N HIS A 51 -33.78 25.42 -43.57
CA HIS A 51 -33.77 26.21 -42.34
C HIS A 51 -34.18 25.38 -41.12
N ASN A 52 -35.18 24.52 -41.26
CA ASN A 52 -35.65 23.65 -40.19
C ASN A 52 -34.60 22.56 -39.85
N LYS A 53 -33.89 22.03 -40.86
CA LYS A 53 -32.74 21.14 -40.65
C LYS A 53 -31.58 21.85 -39.94
N GLN A 54 -31.22 23.06 -40.37
CA GLN A 54 -30.15 23.84 -39.76
C GLN A 54 -30.47 24.25 -38.31
N ASN A 55 -31.74 24.52 -38.00
CA ASN A 55 -32.20 24.78 -36.63
C ASN A 55 -32.19 23.51 -35.76
N LYS A 56 -32.57 22.35 -36.32
CA LYS A 56 -32.44 21.05 -35.62
C LYS A 56 -30.98 20.69 -35.34
N ASP A 57 -30.09 20.89 -36.29
CA ASP A 57 -28.66 20.61 -36.12
C ASP A 57 -28.02 21.54 -35.07
N LYS A 58 -28.40 22.82 -35.05
CA LYS A 58 -28.01 23.76 -33.97
C LYS A 58 -28.57 23.35 -32.61
N MET A 59 -29.82 22.90 -32.55
CA MET A 59 -30.44 22.43 -31.31
C MET A 59 -29.74 21.16 -30.78
N ILE A 60 -29.45 20.19 -31.64
CA ILE A 60 -28.73 18.96 -31.30
C ILE A 60 -27.31 19.29 -30.81
N SER A 61 -26.59 20.17 -31.52
CA SER A 61 -25.26 20.63 -31.12
C SER A 61 -25.27 21.29 -29.73
N ASN A 62 -26.24 22.16 -29.46
CA ASN A 62 -26.39 22.78 -28.14
C ASN A 62 -26.67 21.74 -27.05
N VAL A 63 -27.57 20.78 -27.29
CA VAL A 63 -27.87 19.71 -26.33
C VAL A 63 -26.64 18.84 -26.05
N ILE A 64 -25.87 18.48 -27.07
CA ILE A 64 -24.62 17.73 -26.91
C ILE A 64 -23.61 18.53 -26.07
N CYS A 65 -23.42 19.82 -26.35
CA CYS A 65 -22.55 20.69 -25.56
C CYS A 65 -23.00 20.80 -24.09
N TYR A 66 -24.31 20.89 -23.83
CA TYR A 66 -24.84 20.88 -22.46
C TYR A 66 -24.59 19.55 -21.74
N VAL A 67 -24.84 18.41 -22.41
CA VAL A 67 -24.61 17.08 -21.83
C VAL A 67 -23.13 16.84 -21.54
N LEU A 68 -22.23 17.20 -22.47
CA LEU A 68 -20.79 17.10 -22.27
C LEU A 68 -20.30 18.03 -21.16
N GLY A 69 -20.85 19.24 -21.06
CA GLY A 69 -20.56 20.18 -19.96
C GLY A 69 -20.96 19.61 -18.60
N ILE A 70 -22.16 19.01 -18.49
CA ILE A 70 -22.63 18.36 -17.26
C ILE A 70 -21.74 17.17 -16.91
N LEU A 71 -21.39 16.31 -17.88
CA LEU A 71 -20.50 15.18 -17.69
C LEU A 71 -19.11 15.62 -17.19
N ALA A 72 -18.54 16.68 -17.77
CA ALA A 72 -17.27 17.24 -17.30
C ALA A 72 -17.36 17.74 -15.86
N ILE A 73 -18.45 18.43 -15.48
CA ILE A 73 -18.68 18.89 -14.11
C ILE A 73 -18.80 17.70 -13.14
N VAL A 74 -19.52 16.65 -13.52
CA VAL A 74 -19.67 15.43 -12.71
C VAL A 74 -18.33 14.73 -12.50
N VAL A 75 -17.51 14.60 -13.56
CA VAL A 75 -16.16 14.00 -13.44
C VAL A 75 -15.29 14.83 -12.52
N VAL A 76 -15.27 16.16 -12.68
CA VAL A 76 -14.52 17.06 -11.78
C VAL A 76 -14.99 16.92 -10.33
N ALA A 77 -16.31 16.83 -10.11
CA ALA A 77 -16.87 16.64 -8.77
C ALA A 77 -16.46 15.29 -8.15
N ILE A 78 -16.43 14.21 -8.94
CA ILE A 78 -15.98 12.88 -8.51
C ILE A 78 -14.48 12.90 -8.17
N VAL A 79 -13.65 13.49 -9.03
CA VAL A 79 -12.20 13.60 -8.79
C VAL A 79 -11.91 14.45 -7.55
N ALA A 80 -12.61 15.58 -7.40
CA ALA A 80 -12.48 16.46 -6.23
C ALA A 80 -12.92 15.74 -4.94
N SER A 81 -14.07 15.06 -4.96
CA SER A 81 -14.56 14.30 -3.80
C SER A 81 -13.63 13.14 -3.45
N PHE A 82 -13.11 12.39 -4.42
CA PHE A 82 -12.10 11.36 -4.18
C PHE A 82 -10.82 11.94 -3.57
N SER A 83 -10.35 13.08 -4.08
CA SER A 83 -9.17 13.78 -3.56
C SER A 83 -9.37 14.27 -2.13
N VAL A 84 -10.55 14.80 -1.80
CA VAL A 84 -10.93 15.21 -0.44
C VAL A 84 -11.01 14.00 0.50
N VAL A 85 -11.58 12.89 0.05
CA VAL A 85 -11.63 11.64 0.84
C VAL A 85 -10.22 11.09 1.10
N LEU A 86 -9.35 11.11 0.10
CA LEU A 86 -7.95 10.68 0.26
C LEU A 86 -7.18 11.61 1.19
N SER A 87 -7.34 12.93 1.03
CA SER A 87 -6.71 13.94 1.87
C SER A 87 -7.16 13.84 3.33
N THR A 88 -8.46 13.68 3.59
CA THR A 88 -9.00 13.51 4.94
C THR A 88 -8.58 12.18 5.59
N ARG A 89 -8.44 11.10 4.81
CA ARG A 89 -7.84 9.85 5.31
C ARG A 89 -6.38 10.02 5.69
N ASN A 90 -5.58 10.67 4.84
CA ASN A 90 -4.17 10.94 5.14
C ASN A 90 -4.02 11.86 6.36
N ALA A 91 -4.83 12.91 6.47
CA ALA A 91 -4.86 13.79 7.62
C ALA A 91 -5.26 13.05 8.91
N ARG A 92 -6.19 12.09 8.84
CA ARG A 92 -6.54 11.23 9.98
C ARG A 92 -5.40 10.30 10.38
N LEU A 93 -4.73 9.66 9.43
CA LEU A 93 -3.56 8.81 9.69
C LEU A 93 -2.44 9.61 10.37
N LEU A 94 -2.17 10.82 9.86
CA LEU A 94 -1.19 11.74 10.45
C LEU A 94 -1.63 12.25 11.83
N ALA A 95 -2.92 12.51 12.04
CA ALA A 95 -3.45 12.91 13.34
C ALA A 95 -3.41 11.76 14.37
N GLU A 96 -3.57 10.51 13.92
CA GLU A 96 -3.45 9.32 14.77
C GLU A 96 -2.00 8.98 15.12
N GLU A 97 -1.03 9.35 14.26
CA GLU A 97 0.41 9.38 14.61
C GLU A 97 0.73 10.50 15.63
N GLY A 98 -0.14 11.51 15.78
CA GLY A 98 0.10 12.70 16.62
C GLY A 98 -0.25 12.57 18.10
N ASN A 99 -1.04 11.55 18.52
CA ASN A 99 -1.42 11.37 19.92
C ASN A 99 -0.77 10.10 20.52
N CYS A 100 0.55 10.15 20.70
CA CYS A 100 1.34 9.06 21.28
C CYS A 100 1.52 9.16 22.81
N GLU A 101 0.61 9.83 23.53
CA GLU A 101 0.61 9.95 25.00
C GLU A 101 0.18 8.65 25.72
N SER A 102 0.60 7.49 25.22
CA SER A 102 0.34 6.19 25.86
C SER A 102 1.49 5.80 26.78
N THR A 103 1.18 5.33 28.00
CA THR A 103 2.15 4.70 28.91
C THR A 103 2.56 3.33 28.37
N CYS A 104 3.66 3.28 27.63
CA CYS A 104 4.21 2.04 27.11
C CYS A 104 4.84 1.23 28.24
N ARG A 105 4.58 -0.08 28.28
CA ARG A 105 5.37 -1.00 29.10
C ARG A 105 6.34 -1.73 28.19
N VAL A 106 7.62 -1.59 28.47
CA VAL A 106 8.72 -2.24 27.75
C VAL A 106 9.45 -3.14 28.73
N GLN A 107 9.55 -4.42 28.42
CA GLN A 107 10.24 -5.42 29.23
C GLN A 107 11.28 -6.13 28.37
N ILE A 108 12.49 -6.27 28.92
CA ILE A 108 13.52 -7.14 28.32
C ILE A 108 13.14 -8.58 28.62
N VAL A 109 13.18 -9.42 27.59
CA VAL A 109 12.90 -10.85 27.72
C VAL A 109 14.07 -11.67 27.20
N GLU A 110 14.34 -12.79 27.85
CA GLU A 110 15.45 -13.67 27.48
C GLU A 110 15.01 -15.13 27.51
N SER A 111 15.60 -15.93 26.63
CA SER A 111 15.71 -17.37 26.81
C SER A 111 17.13 -17.67 27.26
N ILE A 112 17.30 -18.61 28.17
CA ILE A 112 18.60 -19.11 28.61
C ILE A 112 18.49 -20.63 28.65
N PRO A 113 19.53 -21.39 28.25
CA PRO A 113 19.52 -22.83 28.40
C PRO A 113 19.06 -23.27 29.80
N ASP A 114 18.06 -24.16 29.83
CA ASP A 114 17.44 -24.58 31.08
C ASP A 114 18.46 -25.15 32.07
N GLY A 115 18.30 -24.81 33.34
CA GLY A 115 19.22 -25.20 34.41
C GLY A 115 20.61 -24.56 34.40
N LEU A 116 20.95 -23.68 33.43
CA LEU A 116 22.29 -23.07 33.34
C LEU A 116 22.44 -21.79 34.17
N LEU A 117 21.53 -20.83 34.01
CA LEU A 117 21.56 -19.54 34.73
C LEU A 117 20.15 -19.05 35.06
N GLU A 118 20.04 -18.25 36.13
CA GLU A 118 18.83 -17.50 36.43
C GLU A 118 18.75 -16.22 35.59
N LEU A 119 17.52 -15.79 35.32
CA LEU A 119 17.26 -14.50 34.69
C LEU A 119 17.71 -13.35 35.60
N ARG A 120 18.16 -12.26 34.97
CA ARG A 120 18.49 -11.04 35.71
C ARG A 120 17.22 -10.40 36.31
N PRO A 121 17.32 -9.74 37.47
CA PRO A 121 16.20 -8.99 38.01
C PRO A 121 15.62 -8.00 37.00
N GLY A 122 14.29 -8.01 36.85
CA GLY A 122 13.58 -7.13 35.91
C GLY A 122 13.46 -7.66 34.48
N THR A 123 14.02 -8.84 34.16
CA THR A 123 13.74 -9.54 32.90
C THR A 123 12.67 -10.63 33.08
N ASN A 124 12.14 -11.13 31.97
CA ASN A 124 11.16 -12.23 31.95
C ASN A 124 11.55 -13.25 30.87
N TYR A 125 10.99 -14.46 30.93
CA TYR A 125 11.28 -15.47 29.93
C TYR A 125 10.63 -15.12 28.58
N THR A 126 11.33 -15.35 27.47
CA THR A 126 10.77 -15.21 26.12
C THR A 126 9.46 -16.00 25.98
N TYR A 127 9.44 -17.24 26.48
CA TYR A 127 8.24 -18.09 26.53
C TYR A 127 7.05 -17.36 27.18
N ASN A 128 7.23 -16.76 28.36
CA ASN A 128 6.17 -16.05 29.05
C ASN A 128 5.63 -14.88 28.22
N SER A 129 6.53 -14.13 27.55
CA SER A 129 6.10 -13.02 26.70
C SER A 129 5.27 -13.45 25.49
N TRP A 130 5.62 -14.58 24.87
CA TRP A 130 4.86 -15.11 23.75
C TRP A 130 3.48 -15.58 24.20
N MET A 131 3.41 -16.27 25.34
CA MET A 131 2.15 -16.69 25.93
C MET A 131 1.28 -15.50 26.33
N ASP A 132 1.87 -14.44 26.89
CA ASP A 132 1.16 -13.20 27.23
C ASP A 132 0.56 -12.53 25.99
N ILE A 133 1.31 -12.45 24.88
CA ILE A 133 0.82 -11.88 23.62
C ILE A 133 -0.32 -12.72 23.03
N ILE A 134 -0.15 -14.04 22.93
CA ILE A 134 -1.14 -14.95 22.32
C ILE A 134 -2.43 -15.00 23.15
N ASN A 135 -2.31 -15.10 24.48
CA ASN A 135 -3.45 -15.14 25.39
C ASN A 135 -4.09 -13.76 25.57
N GLY A 136 -3.30 -12.70 25.44
CA GLY A 136 -3.75 -11.31 25.51
C GLY A 136 -4.59 -10.89 24.31
N ALA A 137 -4.27 -11.41 23.11
CA ALA A 137 -4.92 -11.03 21.85
C ALA A 137 -6.46 -11.14 21.89
N LYS A 138 -7.11 -10.12 21.31
CA LYS A 138 -8.56 -9.92 21.27
C LYS A 138 -9.14 -10.03 19.87
N SER A 139 -8.36 -9.69 18.85
CA SER A 139 -8.84 -9.66 17.47
C SER A 139 -7.84 -10.22 16.46
N SER A 140 -6.55 -9.95 16.62
CA SER A 140 -5.55 -10.34 15.63
C SER A 140 -4.20 -10.72 16.23
N LEU A 141 -3.52 -11.64 15.55
CA LEU A 141 -2.13 -12.00 15.74
C LEU A 141 -1.40 -11.94 14.38
N LYS A 142 -0.33 -11.15 14.30
CA LYS A 142 0.52 -11.05 13.10
C LYS A 142 1.93 -11.55 13.44
N LEU A 143 2.40 -12.55 12.73
CA LEU A 143 3.70 -13.18 12.96
C LEU A 143 4.60 -13.02 11.74
N ALA A 144 5.85 -12.64 11.94
CA ALA A 144 6.88 -12.63 10.90
C ALA A 144 8.14 -13.33 11.40
N HIS A 145 8.49 -14.47 10.79
CA HIS A 145 9.65 -15.28 11.19
C HIS A 145 10.25 -16.10 10.04
N PHE A 146 11.43 -16.67 10.28
CA PHE A 146 12.16 -17.50 9.31
C PHE A 146 11.44 -18.84 9.06
N TYR A 147 11.47 -19.73 10.04
CA TYR A 147 10.89 -21.08 9.98
C TYR A 147 10.10 -21.36 11.27
N SER A 148 9.38 -22.48 11.34
CA SER A 148 8.70 -22.98 12.53
C SER A 148 9.03 -24.44 12.84
N ASN A 149 9.33 -24.70 14.11
CA ASN A 149 9.61 -26.02 14.69
C ASN A 149 9.24 -26.02 16.18
N LEU A 150 7.97 -25.79 16.47
CA LEU A 150 7.44 -25.66 17.83
C LEU A 150 7.06 -27.01 18.43
N VAL A 151 6.49 -27.90 17.63
CA VAL A 151 5.95 -29.17 18.11
C VAL A 151 7.08 -30.19 18.23
N ASN A 152 7.48 -30.51 19.46
CA ASN A 152 8.46 -31.55 19.72
C ASN A 152 8.09 -32.39 20.94
N ASP A 153 7.40 -33.50 20.66
CA ASP A 153 6.99 -34.48 21.68
C ASP A 153 8.11 -35.46 22.07
N ALA A 154 9.26 -35.43 21.38
CA ALA A 154 10.33 -36.41 21.55
C ALA A 154 11.37 -36.05 22.62
N VAL A 155 11.37 -34.82 23.15
CA VAL A 155 12.40 -34.37 24.12
C VAL A 155 11.78 -33.58 25.31
N PRO A 156 10.98 -34.21 26.18
CA PRO A 156 10.41 -33.55 27.36
C PRO A 156 11.46 -32.99 28.33
N GLU A 157 12.60 -33.67 28.49
CA GLU A 157 13.65 -33.31 29.46
C GLU A 157 14.35 -31.97 29.13
N ALA A 158 14.20 -31.46 27.91
CA ALA A 158 14.79 -30.19 27.45
C ALA A 158 13.75 -29.03 27.42
N ALA A 159 12.68 -29.16 28.19
CA ALA A 159 11.55 -28.23 28.20
C ALA A 159 10.89 -28.01 26.82
N GLY A 160 10.88 -29.04 25.96
CA GLY A 160 10.21 -29.01 24.66
C GLY A 160 8.71 -28.70 24.73
N TYR A 161 8.09 -28.93 25.89
CA TYR A 161 6.68 -28.58 26.15
C TYR A 161 6.38 -27.10 25.92
N GLN A 162 7.34 -26.20 26.09
CA GLN A 162 7.14 -24.76 25.84
C GLN A 162 6.76 -24.47 24.39
N GLY A 163 7.35 -25.18 23.43
CA GLY A 163 6.97 -25.06 22.02
C GLY A 163 5.58 -25.62 21.76
N ASN A 164 5.25 -26.77 22.33
CA ASN A 164 3.92 -27.39 22.26
C ASN A 164 2.84 -26.43 22.82
N ASP A 165 3.10 -25.78 23.95
CA ASP A 165 2.20 -24.82 24.57
C ASP A 165 1.92 -23.62 23.65
N VAL A 166 2.96 -23.06 23.03
CA VAL A 166 2.81 -21.95 22.07
C VAL A 166 1.98 -22.39 20.87
N HIS A 167 2.27 -23.57 20.30
CA HIS A 167 1.50 -24.10 19.16
C HIS A 167 0.01 -24.30 19.53
N ASN A 168 -0.25 -24.89 20.69
CA ASN A 168 -1.60 -25.11 21.19
C ASN A 168 -2.32 -23.78 21.51
N ALA A 169 -1.60 -22.79 22.04
CA ALA A 169 -2.16 -21.47 22.33
C ALA A 169 -2.61 -20.75 21.04
N LEU A 170 -1.88 -20.88 19.93
CA LEU A 170 -2.31 -20.37 18.62
C LEU A 170 -3.59 -21.06 18.14
N ILE A 171 -3.69 -22.38 18.29
CA ILE A 171 -4.89 -23.15 17.94
C ILE A 171 -6.09 -22.68 18.80
N SER A 172 -5.92 -22.58 20.12
CA SER A 172 -6.97 -22.10 21.03
C SER A 172 -7.35 -20.66 20.78
N ALA A 173 -6.40 -19.78 20.44
CA ALA A 173 -6.71 -18.41 20.04
C ALA A 173 -7.70 -18.37 18.87
N LYS A 174 -7.49 -19.21 17.85
CA LYS A 174 -8.45 -19.30 16.75
C LYS A 174 -9.75 -19.98 17.16
N ARG A 175 -9.70 -21.16 17.76
CA ARG A 175 -10.89 -22.00 17.98
C ARG A 175 -11.82 -21.45 19.05
N ASP A 176 -11.25 -20.89 20.12
CA ASP A 176 -12.02 -20.51 21.31
C ASP A 176 -12.36 -19.02 21.30
N ARG A 177 -11.52 -18.19 20.66
CA ARG A 177 -11.64 -16.72 20.65
C ARG A 177 -11.81 -16.11 19.27
N ASN A 178 -11.74 -16.92 18.21
CA ASN A 178 -11.82 -16.47 16.80
C ASN A 178 -10.83 -15.33 16.45
N ILE A 179 -9.61 -15.39 16.99
CA ILE A 179 -8.54 -14.46 16.63
C ILE A 179 -8.15 -14.67 15.16
N ASP A 180 -7.94 -13.58 14.41
CA ASP A 180 -7.40 -13.64 13.05
C ASP A 180 -5.87 -13.77 13.11
N ILE A 181 -5.34 -14.90 12.68
CA ILE A 181 -3.91 -15.19 12.75
C ILE A 181 -3.33 -15.12 11.34
N GLU A 182 -2.39 -14.21 11.12
CA GLU A 182 -1.68 -14.05 9.86
C GLU A 182 -0.18 -14.23 10.06
N ILE A 183 0.44 -15.10 9.26
CA ILE A 183 1.86 -15.45 9.34
C ILE A 183 2.52 -15.08 8.02
N VAL A 184 3.62 -14.32 8.05
CA VAL A 184 4.51 -14.10 6.91
C VAL A 184 5.84 -14.77 7.21
N MET A 185 6.26 -15.71 6.36
CA MET A 185 7.49 -16.46 6.61
C MET A 185 8.17 -16.92 5.32
N ASN A 186 9.39 -17.44 5.41
CA ASN A 186 10.06 -18.02 4.25
C ASN A 186 9.24 -19.16 3.66
N THR A 187 9.29 -19.31 2.33
CA THR A 187 8.81 -20.53 1.68
C THR A 187 9.53 -21.76 2.24
N PRO A 188 8.82 -22.87 2.56
CA PRO A 188 9.43 -24.05 3.18
C PRO A 188 10.47 -24.70 2.27
N THR A 189 11.46 -25.32 2.89
CA THR A 189 12.55 -26.04 2.22
C THR A 189 12.65 -27.46 2.76
N LYS A 190 13.54 -28.29 2.18
CA LYS A 190 13.82 -29.62 2.73
C LYS A 190 14.40 -29.57 4.15
N GLN A 191 15.21 -28.55 4.45
CA GLN A 191 15.83 -28.37 5.76
C GLN A 191 14.86 -27.80 6.78
N PHE A 192 13.98 -26.90 6.35
CA PHE A 192 12.96 -26.25 7.18
C PHE A 192 11.59 -26.53 6.55
N PRO A 193 10.97 -27.68 6.86
CA PRO A 193 9.72 -28.09 6.23
C PRO A 193 8.47 -27.41 6.81
N ASP A 194 8.60 -26.71 7.94
CA ASP A 194 7.55 -25.90 8.58
C ASP A 194 6.23 -26.67 8.83
N LEU A 195 6.33 -27.95 9.21
CA LEU A 195 5.18 -28.86 9.34
C LEU A 195 4.10 -28.31 10.27
N ASP A 196 4.50 -27.66 11.35
CA ASP A 196 3.58 -27.06 12.33
C ASP A 196 2.76 -25.94 11.69
N THR A 197 3.39 -25.06 10.92
CA THR A 197 2.71 -23.97 10.22
C THR A 197 1.84 -24.48 9.08
N VAL A 198 2.31 -25.49 8.34
CA VAL A 198 1.50 -26.18 7.32
C VAL A 198 0.24 -26.79 7.94
N LYS A 199 0.34 -27.35 9.15
CA LYS A 199 -0.82 -27.83 9.90
C LYS A 199 -1.77 -26.69 10.29
N LEU A 200 -1.24 -25.57 10.81
CA LEU A 200 -2.07 -24.39 11.12
C LEU A 200 -2.81 -23.86 9.88
N LEU A 201 -2.17 -23.88 8.71
CA LEU A 201 -2.79 -23.49 7.44
C LEU A 201 -3.91 -24.45 7.02
N ASN A 202 -3.61 -25.76 7.01
CA ASN A 202 -4.56 -26.80 6.59
C ASN A 202 -5.80 -26.86 7.50
N ASP A 203 -5.60 -26.68 8.80
CA ASP A 203 -6.66 -26.66 9.81
C ASP A 203 -7.41 -25.32 9.84
N LYS A 204 -7.10 -24.38 8.93
CA LYS A 204 -7.68 -23.03 8.84
C LYS A 204 -7.52 -22.23 10.14
N ILE A 205 -6.43 -22.49 10.86
CA ILE A 205 -6.05 -21.77 12.08
C ILE A 205 -5.43 -20.42 11.74
N ALA A 206 -4.54 -20.38 10.73
CA ALA A 206 -3.84 -19.18 10.31
C ALA A 206 -3.87 -19.00 8.78
N LYS A 207 -3.84 -17.75 8.33
CA LYS A 207 -3.47 -17.41 6.94
C LYS A 207 -1.96 -17.32 6.87
N VAL A 208 -1.36 -17.95 5.86
CA VAL A 208 0.10 -17.96 5.69
C VAL A 208 0.47 -17.31 4.36
N TYR A 209 1.40 -16.37 4.41
CA TYR A 209 1.96 -15.65 3.28
C TYR A 209 3.42 -16.06 3.12
N TRP A 210 3.68 -16.88 2.11
CA TRP A 210 5.02 -17.39 1.81
C TRP A 210 5.84 -16.35 1.06
N LEU A 211 7.04 -16.09 1.56
CA LEU A 211 7.96 -15.11 1.02
C LEU A 211 9.19 -15.82 0.45
N ASP A 212 9.39 -15.68 -0.87
CA ASP A 212 10.50 -16.27 -1.60
C ASP A 212 11.53 -15.19 -1.97
N TRP A 213 12.48 -14.96 -1.06
CA TRP A 213 13.56 -14.01 -1.32
C TRP A 213 14.51 -14.45 -2.42
N ALA A 214 14.64 -15.75 -2.67
CA ALA A 214 15.43 -16.23 -3.80
C ALA A 214 14.77 -15.81 -5.12
N LYS A 215 13.43 -15.83 -5.20
CA LYS A 215 12.70 -15.26 -6.33
C LYS A 215 12.85 -13.74 -6.41
N ALA A 216 12.73 -13.03 -5.28
CA ALA A 216 12.75 -11.56 -5.25
C ALA A 216 14.15 -10.96 -5.52
N PHE A 217 15.21 -11.56 -4.97
CA PHE A 217 16.57 -11.00 -4.93
C PHE A 217 17.67 -12.03 -5.25
N LYS A 218 17.33 -13.20 -5.79
CA LYS A 218 18.26 -14.33 -6.09
C LYS A 218 18.88 -15.00 -4.86
N SER A 219 18.66 -14.46 -3.65
CA SER A 219 19.12 -15.01 -2.38
C SER A 219 18.40 -14.33 -1.21
N GLY A 220 18.54 -14.88 -0.01
CA GLY A 220 18.09 -14.27 1.24
C GLY A 220 16.99 -15.06 1.95
N ILE A 221 16.73 -14.66 3.20
CA ILE A 221 15.68 -15.19 4.07
C ILE A 221 15.08 -14.05 4.91
N ILE A 222 13.86 -14.23 5.43
CA ILE A 222 13.31 -13.35 6.47
C ILE A 222 13.93 -13.74 7.80
N HIS A 223 14.89 -12.93 8.28
CA HIS A 223 15.57 -13.20 9.55
C HIS A 223 14.94 -12.47 10.75
N THR A 224 13.86 -11.73 10.55
CA THR A 224 13.04 -11.12 11.62
C THR A 224 12.39 -12.20 12.49
N LYS A 225 12.13 -11.91 13.77
CA LYS A 225 11.25 -12.70 14.65
C LYS A 225 10.36 -11.76 15.42
N LEU A 226 9.13 -11.63 14.94
CA LEU A 226 8.17 -10.62 15.33
C LEU A 226 6.81 -11.27 15.55
N MET A 227 6.16 -10.94 16.66
CA MET A 227 4.79 -11.33 16.95
C MET A 227 4.04 -10.09 17.46
N ILE A 228 2.92 -9.75 16.86
CA ILE A 228 2.13 -8.55 17.18
C ILE A 228 0.70 -8.97 17.51
N ALA A 229 0.12 -8.41 18.56
CA ALA A 229 -1.29 -8.55 18.92
C ALA A 229 -2.00 -7.19 18.88
N ASP A 230 -3.15 -7.15 18.18
CA ASP A 230 -4.12 -6.05 18.16
C ASP A 230 -3.57 -4.63 17.89
N ASP A 231 -2.42 -4.53 17.23
CA ASP A 231 -1.66 -3.29 17.05
C ASP A 231 -1.39 -2.52 18.38
N ASP A 232 -1.31 -3.23 19.52
CA ASP A 232 -1.10 -2.67 20.87
C ASP A 232 0.04 -3.33 21.67
N ALA A 233 0.33 -4.60 21.37
CA ALA A 233 1.42 -5.36 21.98
C ALA A 233 2.26 -6.09 20.94
N PHE A 234 3.55 -6.25 21.20
CA PHE A 234 4.42 -7.07 20.35
C PHE A 234 5.64 -7.64 21.08
N TYR A 235 6.17 -8.71 20.52
CA TYR A 235 7.51 -9.23 20.78
C TYR A 235 8.38 -8.98 19.56
N LEU A 236 9.60 -8.52 19.78
CA LEU A 236 10.65 -8.44 18.78
C LEU A 236 11.97 -8.90 19.41
N GLY A 237 12.66 -9.86 18.80
CA GLY A 237 13.91 -10.38 19.36
C GLY A 237 14.61 -11.38 18.45
N SER A 238 15.53 -12.15 19.04
CA SER A 238 16.37 -13.13 18.34
C SER A 238 15.80 -14.55 18.29
N ALA A 239 14.93 -14.91 19.24
CA ALA A 239 14.36 -16.27 19.33
C ALA A 239 13.56 -16.67 18.08
N ASN A 240 13.96 -17.76 17.42
CA ASN A 240 13.20 -18.38 16.34
C ASN A 240 11.89 -18.98 16.86
N MET A 241 10.92 -19.22 15.96
CA MET A 241 9.68 -19.96 16.24
C MET A 241 9.98 -21.46 16.40
N ASP A 242 10.87 -21.78 17.33
CA ASP A 242 11.47 -23.10 17.56
C ASP A 242 11.49 -23.35 19.07
N TRP A 243 11.09 -24.55 19.50
CA TRP A 243 11.07 -24.89 20.92
C TRP A 243 12.45 -24.72 21.58
N THR A 244 13.54 -25.00 20.86
CA THR A 244 14.91 -24.81 21.37
C THR A 244 15.22 -23.35 21.65
N SER A 245 14.65 -22.41 20.89
CA SER A 245 14.82 -20.97 21.13
C SER A 245 14.09 -20.49 22.39
N LEU A 246 13.15 -21.28 22.93
CA LEU A 246 12.45 -20.97 24.16
C LEU A 246 13.17 -21.54 25.40
N SER A 247 13.88 -22.67 25.25
CA SER A 247 14.44 -23.40 26.40
C SER A 247 15.94 -23.70 26.35
N GLN A 248 16.57 -23.76 25.18
CA GLN A 248 17.94 -24.29 25.01
C GLN A 248 18.93 -23.31 24.39
N VAL A 249 18.46 -22.20 23.82
CA VAL A 249 19.31 -21.18 23.20
C VAL A 249 19.25 -19.90 24.02
N LYS A 250 20.40 -19.22 24.15
CA LYS A 250 20.42 -17.88 24.74
C LYS A 250 19.85 -16.89 23.72
N GLU A 251 18.67 -16.37 23.99
CA GLU A 251 17.98 -15.41 23.14
C GLU A 251 17.67 -14.13 23.90
N LEU A 252 17.57 -13.00 23.18
CA LEU A 252 17.24 -11.70 23.71
C LEU A 252 16.12 -11.06 22.89
N GLY A 253 15.17 -10.44 23.57
CA GLY A 253 14.10 -9.68 22.92
C GLY A 253 13.51 -8.60 23.80
N ILE A 254 12.54 -7.91 23.24
CA ILE A 254 11.69 -6.95 23.93
C ILE A 254 10.23 -7.39 23.82
N HIS A 255 9.53 -7.34 24.95
CA HIS A 255 8.09 -7.46 25.02
C HIS A 255 7.51 -6.09 25.34
N VAL A 256 6.66 -5.58 24.46
CA VAL A 256 6.06 -4.26 24.58
C VAL A 256 4.54 -4.39 24.64
N THR A 257 3.91 -3.69 25.58
CA THR A 257 2.44 -3.62 25.72
C THR A 257 1.98 -2.20 25.96
N ASN A 258 0.70 -1.92 25.71
CA ASN A 258 0.07 -0.60 25.86
C ASN A 258 0.81 0.51 25.09
N CYS A 259 1.35 0.17 23.91
CA CYS A 259 2.23 1.07 23.15
C CYS A 259 1.79 1.17 21.69
N LYS A 260 0.60 1.72 21.46
CA LYS A 260 -0.05 1.76 20.14
C LYS A 260 0.82 2.39 19.05
N CYS A 261 1.44 3.55 19.31
CA CYS A 261 2.26 4.20 18.28
C CYS A 261 3.46 3.35 17.87
N LEU A 262 4.18 2.77 18.84
CA LEU A 262 5.32 1.91 18.54
C LEU A 262 4.87 0.61 17.86
N THR A 263 3.73 0.06 18.29
CA THR A 263 3.20 -1.18 17.70
C THR A 263 2.71 -0.97 16.29
N LYS A 264 2.03 0.16 16.00
CA LYS A 264 1.68 0.57 14.63
C LYS A 264 2.92 0.73 13.77
N ASP A 265 3.98 1.29 14.32
CA ASP A 265 5.24 1.48 13.62
C ASP A 265 5.90 0.13 13.26
N VAL A 266 6.05 -0.78 14.23
CA VAL A 266 6.61 -2.12 13.95
C VAL A 266 5.71 -2.94 13.02
N THR A 267 4.39 -2.72 13.06
CA THR A 267 3.44 -3.36 12.14
C THR A 267 3.71 -2.99 10.69
N LYS A 268 4.25 -1.79 10.40
CA LYS A 268 4.68 -1.44 9.03
C LYS A 268 5.78 -2.37 8.52
N VAL A 269 6.66 -2.89 9.38
CA VAL A 269 7.68 -3.90 8.99
C VAL A 269 7.01 -5.21 8.56
N TYR A 270 6.04 -5.69 9.34
CA TYR A 270 5.22 -6.85 9.00
C TYR A 270 4.48 -6.65 7.66
N GLU A 271 3.78 -5.53 7.51
CA GLU A 271 3.00 -5.23 6.30
C GLU A 271 3.89 -5.09 5.06
N THR A 272 5.12 -4.60 5.22
CA THR A 272 6.11 -4.58 4.15
C THR A 272 6.46 -5.99 3.68
N TYR A 273 6.69 -6.96 4.58
CA TYR A 273 6.90 -8.36 4.17
C TYR A 273 5.66 -8.95 3.52
N ARG A 274 4.49 -8.71 4.12
CA ARG A 274 3.20 -9.18 3.60
C ARG A 274 2.91 -8.64 2.21
N TYR A 275 3.23 -7.37 1.95
CA TYR A 275 3.07 -6.75 0.63
C TYR A 275 3.93 -7.44 -0.43
N VAL A 276 5.19 -7.73 -0.11
CA VAL A 276 6.06 -8.47 -1.05
C VAL A 276 5.53 -9.89 -1.27
N ALA A 277 5.14 -10.59 -0.20
CA ALA A 277 4.65 -11.96 -0.29
C ALA A 277 3.32 -12.08 -1.07
N ARG A 278 2.37 -11.18 -0.81
CA ARG A 278 0.99 -11.26 -1.31
C ARG A 278 0.77 -10.46 -2.58
N ASP A 279 1.12 -9.18 -2.58
CA ASP A 279 0.79 -8.25 -3.66
C ASP A 279 1.81 -8.35 -4.80
N LEU A 280 3.10 -8.50 -4.46
CA LEU A 280 4.15 -8.71 -5.45
C LEU A 280 4.41 -10.20 -5.75
N GLN A 281 3.85 -11.12 -4.96
CA GLN A 281 4.07 -12.56 -5.10
C GLN A 281 5.56 -12.93 -5.14
N SER A 282 6.37 -12.24 -4.33
CA SER A 282 7.82 -12.32 -4.29
C SER A 282 8.52 -12.01 -5.62
N ASP A 283 7.87 -11.31 -6.55
CA ASP A 283 8.46 -10.82 -7.80
C ASP A 283 8.70 -9.31 -7.72
N MET A 284 9.98 -8.91 -7.71
CA MET A 284 10.38 -7.50 -7.64
C MET A 284 10.58 -6.87 -9.03
N ASN A 285 10.28 -7.58 -10.11
CA ASN A 285 10.38 -7.03 -11.48
C ASN A 285 9.40 -5.87 -11.65
N GLY A 286 9.92 -4.72 -12.08
CA GLY A 286 9.10 -3.51 -12.24
C GLY A 286 8.67 -2.85 -10.92
N PHE A 287 9.24 -3.27 -9.78
CA PHE A 287 9.00 -2.62 -8.50
C PHE A 287 9.38 -1.13 -8.55
N SER A 288 8.39 -0.28 -8.29
CA SER A 288 8.52 1.19 -8.37
C SER A 288 8.54 1.88 -7.01
N GLY A 289 8.44 1.11 -5.92
CA GLY A 289 8.43 1.62 -4.55
C GLY A 289 7.28 1.03 -3.72
N PHE A 290 7.41 1.14 -2.40
CA PHE A 290 6.35 0.73 -1.48
C PHE A 290 5.22 1.78 -1.46
N PRO A 291 3.97 1.38 -1.16
CA PRO A 291 2.91 2.32 -0.83
C PRO A 291 3.32 3.27 0.32
N GLN A 292 2.94 4.55 0.23
CA GLN A 292 3.28 5.57 1.24
C GLN A 292 2.84 5.20 2.66
N SER A 293 1.76 4.43 2.81
CA SER A 293 1.27 3.95 4.11
C SER A 293 2.25 3.02 4.85
N LEU A 294 3.20 2.42 4.15
CA LEU A 294 4.25 1.57 4.75
C LEU A 294 5.46 2.37 5.22
N PHE A 295 5.55 3.65 4.88
CA PHE A 295 6.69 4.48 5.28
C PHE A 295 6.62 4.81 6.77
N SER A 296 7.75 4.63 7.44
CA SER A 296 7.94 5.11 8.80
C SER A 296 8.19 6.62 8.83
N SER A 297 7.66 7.27 9.85
CA SER A 297 8.02 8.64 10.24
C SER A 297 9.19 8.66 11.25
N PHE A 298 9.54 7.49 11.81
CA PHE A 298 10.52 7.33 12.88
C PHE A 298 11.83 6.71 12.40
N LYS A 299 12.92 7.37 12.79
CA LYS A 299 14.31 7.02 12.48
C LYS A 299 15.26 7.61 13.53
N ASP A 300 16.56 7.41 13.38
CA ASP A 300 17.60 7.90 14.28
C ASP A 300 17.48 9.40 14.65
N THR A 301 17.10 10.22 13.67
CA THR A 301 16.95 11.68 13.73
C THR A 301 15.57 12.16 14.19
N ASN A 302 14.58 11.26 14.21
CA ASN A 302 13.21 11.56 14.67
C ASN A 302 12.64 10.32 15.37
N ARG A 303 13.06 10.10 16.61
CA ARG A 303 12.70 8.90 17.37
C ARG A 303 11.35 9.08 18.04
N LEU A 304 10.58 8.00 18.16
CA LEU A 304 9.35 8.01 18.95
C LEU A 304 9.70 8.11 20.43
N LYS A 305 9.12 9.07 21.15
CA LYS A 305 9.27 9.19 22.61
C LYS A 305 8.49 8.07 23.30
N ILE A 306 9.12 7.41 24.26
CA ILE A 306 8.55 6.29 25.01
C ILE A 306 8.98 6.44 26.46
N ASN A 307 8.04 6.73 27.36
CA ASN A 307 8.33 7.01 28.76
C ASN A 307 9.45 8.07 28.87
N ASP A 308 10.52 7.79 29.62
CA ASP A 308 11.69 8.65 29.78
C ASP A 308 12.74 8.51 28.66
N GLY A 309 12.45 7.70 27.64
CA GLY A 309 13.36 7.36 26.55
C GLY A 309 12.78 7.63 25.16
N SER A 310 13.43 7.05 24.15
CA SER A 310 12.94 7.06 22.78
C SER A 310 13.39 5.82 22.02
N ALA A 311 12.63 5.41 21.02
CA ALA A 311 12.97 4.28 20.15
C ALA A 311 12.58 4.53 18.69
N PHE A 312 13.17 3.73 17.82
CA PHE A 312 12.81 3.57 16.41
C PHE A 312 13.21 2.16 15.98
N PHE A 313 12.59 1.63 14.93
CA PHE A 313 13.01 0.37 14.32
C PHE A 313 13.81 0.62 13.04
N SER A 314 14.89 -0.13 12.88
CA SER A 314 15.62 -0.29 11.62
C SER A 314 15.13 -1.55 10.88
N SER A 315 15.47 -1.67 9.60
CA SER A 315 15.17 -2.87 8.83
C SER A 315 16.21 -3.10 7.74
N SER A 316 16.44 -4.35 7.36
CA SER A 316 17.34 -4.71 6.26
C SER A 316 16.69 -5.69 5.28
N PRO A 317 17.15 -5.72 4.01
CA PRO A 317 18.08 -4.77 3.38
C PRO A 317 17.46 -3.38 3.20
N ARG A 318 18.25 -2.36 2.82
CA ARG A 318 17.79 -0.96 2.68
C ARG A 318 16.49 -0.79 1.88
N ILE A 319 16.31 -1.58 0.82
CA ILE A 319 15.07 -1.53 0.02
C ILE A 319 13.83 -1.85 0.89
N MET A 320 13.97 -2.72 1.89
CA MET A 320 12.91 -3.14 2.82
C MET A 320 12.73 -2.19 4.02
N ALA A 321 13.36 -1.01 4.00
CA ALA A 321 13.32 -0.02 5.09
C ALA A 321 12.64 1.30 4.66
N PRO A 322 11.39 1.29 4.13
CA PRO A 322 10.74 2.50 3.66
C PRO A 322 10.60 3.54 4.78
N GLY A 323 11.32 4.66 4.66
CA GLY A 323 11.33 5.73 5.68
C GLY A 323 12.08 5.41 6.97
N ARG A 324 12.78 4.27 7.04
CA ARG A 324 13.57 3.82 8.23
C ARG A 324 15.06 3.85 7.91
N ASN A 325 15.90 3.84 8.95
CA ASN A 325 17.31 3.49 8.79
C ASN A 325 17.44 2.01 8.42
N ASP A 326 18.47 1.68 7.65
CA ASP A 326 18.90 0.29 7.57
C ASP A 326 19.67 -0.15 8.83
N ASP A 327 19.73 -1.45 9.08
CA ASP A 327 20.34 -1.98 10.32
C ASP A 327 21.82 -1.57 10.47
N LEU A 328 22.58 -1.46 9.37
CA LEU A 328 23.98 -1.03 9.43
C LEU A 328 24.08 0.44 9.81
N GLU A 329 23.24 1.31 9.23
CA GLU A 329 23.17 2.72 9.63
C GLU A 329 22.84 2.87 11.12
N ALA A 330 21.86 2.11 11.63
CA ALA A 330 21.46 2.16 13.03
C ALA A 330 22.60 1.71 13.97
N LEU A 331 23.30 0.62 13.62
CA LEU A 331 24.45 0.13 14.39
C LEU A 331 25.60 1.14 14.39
N LEU A 332 25.96 1.70 13.22
CA LEU A 332 27.01 2.72 13.11
C LEU A 332 26.65 4.00 13.89
N HIS A 333 25.37 4.37 13.91
CA HIS A 333 24.88 5.48 14.71
C HIS A 333 25.07 5.24 16.21
N VAL A 334 24.81 4.02 16.72
CA VAL A 334 25.06 3.67 18.13
C VAL A 334 26.56 3.68 18.43
N LEU A 335 27.38 3.10 17.56
CA LEU A 335 28.84 3.05 17.73
C LEU A 335 29.47 4.45 17.77
N SER A 336 29.08 5.32 16.86
CA SER A 336 29.65 6.67 16.73
C SER A 336 29.24 7.64 17.84
N ASN A 337 28.06 7.46 18.43
CA ASN A 337 27.53 8.36 19.45
C ASN A 337 27.72 7.85 20.90
N SER A 338 28.25 6.65 21.09
CA SER A 338 28.55 6.14 22.44
C SER A 338 29.72 6.89 23.07
N THR A 339 29.51 7.44 24.27
CA THR A 339 30.51 8.24 24.98
C THR A 339 31.27 7.50 26.08
N SER A 340 30.84 6.29 26.44
CA SER A 340 31.38 5.60 27.62
C SER A 340 31.65 4.11 27.39
N GLN A 341 30.64 3.32 27.05
CA GLN A 341 30.79 1.87 26.87
C GLN A 341 29.79 1.33 25.85
N ILE A 342 30.24 0.35 25.06
CA ILE A 342 29.41 -0.44 24.17
C ILE A 342 29.53 -1.90 24.58
N ASN A 343 28.40 -2.54 24.84
CA ASN A 343 28.33 -3.97 25.11
C ASN A 343 27.69 -4.65 23.90
N VAL A 344 28.42 -5.59 23.30
CA VAL A 344 27.99 -6.30 22.09
C VAL A 344 27.86 -7.78 22.42
N SER A 345 26.69 -8.36 22.14
CA SER A 345 26.43 -9.79 22.19
C SER A 345 25.98 -10.23 20.81
N VAL A 346 26.76 -11.08 20.15
CA VAL A 346 26.49 -11.59 18.80
C VAL A 346 26.66 -13.10 18.78
N MET A 347 25.95 -13.77 17.87
CA MET A 347 26.08 -15.21 17.65
C MET A 347 27.49 -15.56 17.16
N ASP A 348 27.95 -14.86 16.10
CA ASP A 348 29.28 -15.01 15.53
C ASP A 348 29.93 -13.64 15.33
N TYR A 349 31.21 -13.53 15.66
CA TYR A 349 32.01 -12.32 15.41
C TYR A 349 33.20 -12.66 14.51
N LEU A 350 33.12 -12.24 13.24
CA LEU A 350 34.17 -12.42 12.24
C LEU A 350 34.85 -11.07 11.91
N PRO A 351 35.97 -10.71 12.56
CA PRO A 351 36.66 -9.47 12.28
C PRO A 351 37.33 -9.51 10.90
N LEU A 352 37.06 -8.50 10.06
CA LEU A 352 37.79 -8.31 8.80
C LEU A 352 39.14 -7.62 9.10
N LEU A 353 40.24 -8.35 8.91
CA LEU A 353 41.60 -7.79 9.03
C LEU A 353 41.93 -6.96 7.78
N LYS A 354 42.12 -5.64 7.95
CA LYS A 354 42.55 -4.74 6.87
C LYS A 354 44.05 -4.83 6.58
N TYR A 355 44.86 -5.24 7.56
CA TYR A 355 46.29 -5.50 7.43
C TYR A 355 46.64 -6.77 8.21
N GLY A 356 47.27 -7.73 7.54
CA GLY A 356 47.61 -9.06 8.08
C GLY A 356 47.49 -10.15 7.01
N ASP A 357 48.24 -11.24 7.15
CA ASP A 357 48.15 -12.37 6.23
C ASP A 357 46.73 -12.96 6.22
N LYS A 358 46.23 -13.38 5.05
CA LYS A 358 44.96 -14.10 4.92
C LYS A 358 45.02 -15.35 5.81
N LYS A 359 44.36 -15.33 6.97
CA LYS A 359 44.02 -16.57 7.65
C LYS A 359 42.85 -17.20 6.90
N GLN A 360 43.03 -18.44 6.46
CA GLN A 360 41.90 -19.27 6.05
C GLN A 360 40.92 -19.30 7.23
N ILE A 361 39.71 -18.82 7.00
CA ILE A 361 38.60 -19.05 7.92
C ILE A 361 38.38 -20.56 7.85
N LEU A 362 38.77 -21.28 8.89
CA LEU A 362 38.33 -22.64 9.10
C LEU A 362 36.84 -22.52 9.41
N GLU A 363 35.99 -22.72 8.40
CA GLU A 363 34.58 -23.00 8.62
C GLU A 363 34.53 -24.19 9.57
N ARG A 364 33.89 -24.01 10.74
CA ARG A 364 33.61 -25.14 11.62
C ARG A 364 32.51 -25.96 10.94
N ASP A 365 32.85 -27.21 10.61
CA ASP A 365 31.93 -28.24 10.13
C ASP A 365 30.70 -28.40 11.03
#